data_AF-A0AAE6G822-F1
#
_entry.id   AF-A0AAE6G822-F1
#
_cell.length_a   1.000
_cell.length_b   1.000
_cell.length_c   1.000
_cell.angle_alpha   90.00
_cell.angle_beta   90.00
_cell.angle_gamma   90.00
#
_symmetry.space_group_name_H-M   'P 1'
#
loop_
_entity.id
_entity.type
_entity.pdbx_description
1 polymer ?
#
loop_
_entity_poly.entity_id
_entity_poly.type
_entity_poly.pdbx_seq_one_letter_code
_entity_poly.pdbx_strand_id
1 'polypeptide(L)'
;MLMKRTWIAMLVLVTGCDGIELERLVRQHPPLTRLVPEPAGANCVHGGHFVRTGLDLNDNGVLDDGEVTVTQYACVTSIPGVLMRVQDEPPGENCTEGGRVYRAGQDSNGNDELEDSEVTREVYGCASSEAVVTRVRAREPFVFPCGEHGAVVEAGQDQDGNGVLDDSEVRATSNLCVIPSEVRLRQSPAPAGAACPTPSTQVDVGTDTDADGLFEDEEVMSSMFVCQPLHTLDGTYRVRNAVDLVALEGISRVRGSLYFDSGSVTEARLPDLMMVEGTLELIDTSLEHVEMPSLRLVGGPLLVARNSALTTLTLGNGSRSLLWVWGDFSLVSNPLLRTLAGMTGAQPSSNILLRDNAALEEGYFTYVSAHSGNITLEGNAKLSTLPFRNLEWVGGSLSIIGNASLSNLSGTVLQKVVGDLVIEDNPILTALSGMPALTSIGGGLRVRDNANLRSVQGMDELTQVGTLEFERNPALEAAGEFPKLARVTSGMRFNANAVLKDLWGLQNVQHSGFLFIGNNPQLSRLMGFDRLLSLKVLTLENNASLTDLSDLALLQSVEELYVLSNENLLRLDLNALESVTSIFTVTENPRLPTCLAVSLAARVNMGGAPEIRGNDSSTPCD
;
A
#
# COMPACT_ATOMS: atom_id res chain seq x y z
N MET A 1 77.26 -57.40 -54.18
CA MET A 1 78.27 -57.47 -53.10
C MET A 1 77.57 -57.09 -51.79
N LEU A 2 77.79 -57.93 -50.77
CA LEU A 2 77.06 -58.15 -49.49
C LEU A 2 76.78 -56.93 -48.58
N MET A 3 75.56 -56.81 -47.99
CA MET A 3 75.11 -57.05 -46.57
C MET A 3 75.51 -55.95 -45.56
N LYS A 4 74.77 -55.50 -44.51
CA LYS A 4 73.52 -55.85 -43.74
C LYS A 4 73.19 -54.62 -42.82
N ARG A 5 71.94 -54.16 -42.60
CA ARG A 5 71.02 -54.32 -41.40
C ARG A 5 71.72 -54.19 -40.01
N THR A 6 71.31 -53.44 -38.96
CA THR A 6 70.00 -53.19 -38.29
C THR A 6 70.15 -52.30 -37.00
N TRP A 7 69.15 -51.43 -36.69
CA TRP A 7 68.42 -51.15 -35.40
C TRP A 7 69.04 -50.49 -34.11
N ILE A 8 68.40 -49.37 -33.69
CA ILE A 8 67.75 -49.00 -32.37
C ILE A 8 68.53 -48.72 -31.05
N ALA A 9 68.13 -47.59 -30.42
CA ALA A 9 67.97 -47.17 -28.99
C ALA A 9 69.15 -46.83 -28.03
N MET A 10 69.13 -45.56 -27.57
CA MET A 10 68.90 -45.08 -26.18
C MET A 10 69.74 -45.68 -25.02
N LEU A 11 70.62 -44.87 -24.38
CA LEU A 11 70.61 -44.54 -22.93
C LEU A 11 71.83 -43.66 -22.48
N VAL A 12 71.52 -42.42 -22.04
CA VAL A 12 71.80 -41.76 -20.73
C VAL A 12 73.24 -41.66 -20.13
N LEU A 13 73.53 -40.42 -19.70
CA LEU A 13 74.48 -39.87 -18.68
C LEU A 13 75.93 -39.51 -19.08
N VAL A 14 76.26 -38.20 -19.05
CA VAL A 14 77.11 -37.54 -18.02
C VAL A 14 77.37 -36.04 -18.37
N THR A 15 76.85 -35.17 -17.49
CA THR A 15 77.30 -33.83 -17.03
C THR A 15 77.62 -32.70 -18.01
N GLY A 16 76.77 -31.67 -17.96
CA GLY A 16 77.12 -30.27 -18.18
C GLY A 16 76.11 -29.40 -17.43
N CYS A 17 76.52 -28.79 -16.31
CA CYS A 17 75.73 -27.76 -15.64
C CYS A 17 75.73 -26.51 -16.51
N ASP A 18 74.74 -26.34 -17.38
CA ASP A 18 74.39 -25.01 -17.87
C ASP A 18 73.57 -24.34 -16.75
N GLY A 19 74.11 -23.23 -16.25
CA GLY A 19 73.49 -22.46 -15.18
C GLY A 19 72.06 -22.10 -15.56
N ILE A 20 71.15 -22.31 -14.62
CA ILE A 20 69.86 -21.63 -14.64
C ILE A 20 70.20 -20.13 -14.54
N GLU A 21 70.02 -19.39 -15.63
CA GLU A 21 70.02 -17.92 -15.58
C GLU A 21 68.83 -17.48 -14.72
N LEU A 22 69.08 -17.23 -13.43
CA LEU A 22 68.07 -16.69 -12.51
C LEU A 22 67.49 -15.34 -12.98
N GLU A 23 68.15 -14.62 -13.89
CA GLU A 23 67.66 -13.36 -14.47
C GLU A 23 66.44 -13.54 -15.39
N ARG A 24 66.21 -14.74 -15.95
CA ARG A 24 65.01 -15.02 -16.78
C ARG A 24 63.76 -15.40 -15.98
N LEU A 25 63.89 -15.61 -14.67
CA LEU A 25 62.75 -15.91 -13.77
C LEU A 25 62.25 -14.67 -13.00
N VAL A 26 62.90 -13.51 -13.15
CA VAL A 26 62.53 -12.26 -12.46
C VAL A 26 62.69 -11.06 -13.39
N ARG A 27 61.98 -11.03 -14.54
CA ARG A 27 61.68 -9.71 -15.16
C ARG A 27 60.57 -9.07 -14.33
N GLN A 28 60.96 -8.15 -13.44
CA GLN A 28 60.03 -7.23 -12.82
C GLN A 28 59.68 -6.17 -13.86
N HIS A 29 58.55 -6.36 -14.54
CA HIS A 29 57.95 -5.31 -15.36
C HIS A 29 57.46 -4.20 -14.43
N PRO A 30 57.73 -2.92 -14.74
CA PRO A 30 57.29 -1.82 -13.90
C PRO A 30 55.75 -1.74 -13.91
N PRO A 31 55.11 -1.55 -12.73
CA PRO A 31 53.68 -1.26 -12.69
C PRO A 31 53.44 0.17 -13.17
N LEU A 32 52.50 0.34 -14.11
CA LEU A 32 52.07 1.64 -14.61
C LEU A 32 50.62 1.92 -14.23
N THR A 33 50.30 3.20 -14.08
CA THR A 33 48.95 3.69 -13.76
C THR A 33 48.53 4.76 -14.76
N ARG A 34 47.30 4.66 -15.27
CA ARG A 34 46.72 5.63 -16.21
C ARG A 34 45.36 6.09 -15.71
N LEU A 35 45.23 7.39 -15.42
CA LEU A 35 43.97 8.05 -15.08
C LEU A 35 43.24 8.49 -16.37
N VAL A 36 41.95 8.20 -16.47
CA VAL A 36 41.12 8.59 -17.62
C VAL A 36 39.77 9.13 -17.12
N PRO A 37 39.22 10.21 -17.69
CA PRO A 37 37.87 10.66 -17.36
C PRO A 37 36.80 9.62 -17.73
N GLU A 38 35.88 9.33 -16.81
CA GLU A 38 34.69 8.52 -17.04
C GLU A 38 33.50 9.44 -17.33
N PRO A 39 32.88 9.38 -18.51
CA PRO A 39 31.63 10.09 -18.77
C PRO A 39 30.50 9.54 -17.91
N ALA A 40 29.48 10.36 -17.65
CA ALA A 40 28.26 9.89 -16.99
C ALA A 40 27.65 8.69 -17.75
N GLY A 41 27.43 7.58 -17.04
CA GLY A 41 27.02 6.32 -17.66
C GLY A 41 26.89 5.18 -16.65
N ALA A 42 26.93 3.94 -17.15
CA ALA A 42 26.65 2.73 -16.36
C ALA A 42 27.68 2.44 -15.25
N ASN A 43 28.89 3.00 -15.31
CA ASN A 43 29.91 2.83 -14.25
C ASN A 43 29.87 3.95 -13.21
N CYS A 44 29.68 5.20 -13.65
CA CYS A 44 29.51 6.36 -12.78
C CYS A 44 28.32 7.19 -13.28
N VAL A 45 27.22 7.22 -12.53
CA VAL A 45 25.97 7.91 -12.92
C VAL A 45 26.19 9.41 -13.16
N HIS A 46 27.09 10.03 -12.39
CA HIS A 46 27.42 11.45 -12.49
C HIS A 46 28.80 11.70 -13.13
N GLY A 47 29.41 10.67 -13.73
CA GLY A 47 30.76 10.71 -14.26
C GLY A 47 31.83 10.71 -13.17
N GLY A 48 33.08 10.87 -13.58
CA GLY A 48 34.23 10.89 -12.67
C GLY A 48 35.51 10.54 -13.39
N HIS A 49 36.34 9.74 -12.74
CA HIS A 49 37.58 9.22 -13.31
C HIS A 49 37.68 7.71 -13.11
N PHE A 50 38.42 7.02 -13.96
CA PHE A 50 38.84 5.66 -13.70
C PHE A 50 40.36 5.53 -13.79
N VAL A 51 40.90 4.67 -12.93
CA VAL A 51 42.32 4.37 -12.80
C VAL A 51 42.54 2.96 -13.35
N ARG A 52 43.37 2.85 -14.39
CA ARG A 52 43.84 1.56 -14.90
C ARG A 52 45.25 1.29 -14.39
N THR A 53 45.47 0.09 -13.87
CA THR A 53 46.80 -0.38 -13.45
C THR A 53 47.14 -1.69 -14.15
N GLY A 54 48.42 -1.89 -14.41
CA GLY A 54 48.95 -3.07 -15.08
C GLY A 54 50.47 -3.10 -15.09
N LEU A 55 51.03 -4.20 -15.56
CA LEU A 55 52.46 -4.35 -15.76
C LEU A 55 52.79 -3.95 -17.20
N ASP A 56 53.81 -3.13 -17.39
CA ASP A 56 54.33 -2.79 -18.71
C ASP A 56 55.02 -4.02 -19.34
N LEU A 57 54.23 -4.92 -19.94
CA LEU A 57 54.68 -6.22 -20.41
C LEU A 57 55.65 -6.12 -21.58
N ASN A 58 55.62 -5.00 -22.31
CA ASN A 58 56.47 -4.74 -23.45
C ASN A 58 57.61 -3.74 -23.16
N ASP A 59 57.73 -3.28 -21.90
CA ASP A 59 58.73 -2.33 -21.39
C ASP A 59 58.78 -1.01 -22.21
N ASN A 60 57.64 -0.54 -22.75
CA ASN A 60 57.57 0.66 -23.60
C ASN A 60 57.31 1.97 -22.82
N GLY A 61 57.06 1.88 -21.51
CA GLY A 61 56.79 3.00 -20.63
C GLY A 61 55.36 3.56 -20.69
N VAL A 62 54.44 2.88 -21.36
CA VAL A 62 53.02 3.26 -21.52
C VAL A 62 52.14 2.06 -21.17
N LEU A 63 51.08 2.29 -20.38
CA LEU A 63 50.11 1.23 -20.09
C LEU A 63 49.14 1.06 -21.27
N ASP A 64 49.40 0.07 -22.12
CA ASP A 64 48.54 -0.30 -23.25
C ASP A 64 47.30 -1.08 -22.79
N ASP A 65 46.21 -1.08 -23.57
CA ASP A 65 44.93 -1.71 -23.15
C ASP A 65 45.03 -3.23 -22.93
N GLY A 66 45.98 -3.91 -23.60
CA GLY A 66 46.25 -5.33 -23.41
C GLY A 66 47.07 -5.66 -22.16
N GLU A 67 47.58 -4.66 -21.46
CA GLU A 67 48.45 -4.79 -20.27
C GLU A 67 47.71 -4.46 -18.97
N VAL A 68 46.52 -3.89 -19.08
CA VAL A 68 45.66 -3.52 -17.95
C VAL A 68 45.22 -4.79 -17.23
N THR A 69 45.59 -4.90 -15.96
CA THR A 69 45.19 -6.01 -15.09
C THR A 69 44.06 -5.62 -14.14
N VAL A 70 43.93 -4.33 -13.81
CA VAL A 70 42.89 -3.82 -12.91
C VAL A 70 42.36 -2.47 -13.41
N THR A 71 41.05 -2.29 -13.36
CA THR A 71 40.38 -0.99 -13.58
C THR A 71 39.59 -0.65 -12.32
N GLN A 72 39.75 0.56 -11.80
CA GLN A 72 38.99 1.07 -10.65
C GLN A 72 38.32 2.39 -11.01
N TYR A 73 37.12 2.64 -10.51
CA TYR A 73 36.37 3.87 -10.81
C TYR A 73 36.30 4.74 -9.56
N ALA A 74 36.55 6.04 -9.71
CA ALA A 74 36.33 7.09 -8.73
C ALA A 74 35.20 7.99 -9.26
N CYS A 75 33.99 7.78 -8.75
CA CYS A 75 32.79 8.46 -9.22
C CYS A 75 32.55 9.74 -8.41
N VAL A 76 32.16 10.80 -9.12
CA VAL A 76 31.60 12.00 -8.49
C VAL A 76 30.19 11.65 -8.00
N THR A 77 29.86 12.08 -6.79
CA THR A 77 28.54 11.83 -6.20
C THR A 77 27.68 13.08 -6.28
N SER A 78 26.38 12.92 -6.05
CA SER A 78 25.46 14.04 -5.96
C SER A 78 25.67 14.90 -4.69
N ILE A 79 26.48 14.43 -3.73
CA ILE A 79 26.69 15.09 -2.44
C ILE A 79 28.10 15.72 -2.36
N PRO A 80 28.21 17.05 -2.17
CA PRO A 80 29.50 17.72 -2.11
C PRO A 80 30.42 17.16 -1.01
N GLY A 81 31.68 16.90 -1.38
CA GLY A 81 32.72 16.41 -0.46
C GLY A 81 32.59 14.94 -0.08
N VAL A 82 31.64 14.20 -0.65
CA VAL A 82 31.57 12.74 -0.51
C VAL A 82 31.92 12.11 -1.84
N LEU A 83 32.91 11.21 -1.82
CA LEU A 83 33.36 10.48 -3.01
C LEU A 83 33.03 9.00 -2.87
N MET A 84 32.90 8.35 -4.03
CA MET A 84 32.75 6.90 -4.12
C MET A 84 33.85 6.33 -5.00
N ARG A 85 34.38 5.19 -4.56
CA ARG A 85 35.22 4.32 -5.38
C ARG A 85 34.53 2.97 -5.59
N VAL A 86 34.38 2.56 -6.84
CA VAL A 86 33.78 1.28 -7.24
C VAL A 86 34.87 0.35 -7.78
N GLN A 87 34.89 -0.88 -7.29
CA GLN A 87 35.82 -1.91 -7.72
C GLN A 87 35.08 -3.23 -7.94
N ASP A 88 35.54 -4.04 -8.90
CA ASP A 88 35.00 -5.38 -9.12
C ASP A 88 35.39 -6.29 -7.95
N GLU A 89 34.41 -7.02 -7.42
CA GLU A 89 34.59 -8.02 -6.37
C GLU A 89 34.60 -9.41 -7.01
N PRO A 90 35.71 -10.17 -6.92
CA PRO A 90 35.75 -11.52 -7.47
C PRO A 90 34.84 -12.47 -6.68
N PRO A 91 34.40 -13.59 -7.28
CA PRO A 91 33.68 -14.65 -6.56
C PRO A 91 34.44 -15.10 -5.30
N GLY A 92 33.78 -15.06 -4.15
CA GLY A 92 34.41 -15.32 -2.85
C GLY A 92 33.44 -15.30 -1.67
N GLU A 93 33.98 -15.08 -0.47
CA GLU A 93 33.19 -15.08 0.78
C GLU A 93 32.18 -13.93 0.86
N ASN A 94 32.50 -12.76 0.28
CA ASN A 94 31.61 -11.60 0.29
C ASN A 94 30.47 -11.74 -0.74
N CYS A 95 30.79 -12.21 -1.95
CA CYS A 95 29.83 -12.42 -3.04
C CYS A 95 30.14 -13.74 -3.75
N THR A 96 29.23 -14.71 -3.71
CA THR A 96 29.45 -16.05 -4.26
C THR A 96 29.61 -16.07 -5.78
N GLU A 97 28.91 -15.18 -6.50
CA GLU A 97 29.00 -15.03 -7.96
C GLU A 97 29.90 -13.85 -8.38
N GLY A 98 30.61 -13.25 -7.43
CA GLY A 98 31.29 -11.97 -7.60
C GLY A 98 30.30 -10.80 -7.65
N GLY A 99 30.78 -9.62 -8.02
CA GLY A 99 29.96 -8.41 -8.07
C GLY A 99 30.81 -7.16 -8.04
N ARG A 100 30.38 -6.16 -7.28
CA ARG A 100 31.13 -4.92 -7.06
C ARG A 100 31.14 -4.54 -5.58
N VAL A 101 32.22 -3.91 -5.15
CA VAL A 101 32.31 -3.25 -3.85
C VAL A 101 32.28 -1.73 -4.04
N TYR A 102 31.36 -1.09 -3.34
CA TYR A 102 31.12 0.35 -3.32
C TYR A 102 31.71 0.92 -2.04
N ARG A 103 32.80 1.66 -2.16
CA ARG A 103 33.52 2.29 -1.04
C ARG A 103 33.22 3.77 -1.04
N ALA A 104 32.72 4.31 0.06
CA ALA A 104 32.38 5.72 0.19
C ALA A 104 33.10 6.36 1.39
N GLY A 105 33.42 7.64 1.23
CA GLY A 105 34.10 8.42 2.26
C GLY A 105 34.00 9.91 2.00
N GLN A 106 34.35 10.69 3.01
CA GLN A 106 34.43 12.14 2.89
C GLN A 106 35.84 12.51 2.45
N ASP A 107 35.95 13.26 1.35
CA ASP A 107 37.21 13.85 0.91
C ASP A 107 37.65 14.86 1.97
N SER A 108 38.58 14.43 2.80
CA SER A 108 38.98 15.15 4.01
C SER A 108 40.11 16.13 3.71
N ASN A 109 40.82 15.93 2.62
CA ASN A 109 41.97 16.73 2.24
C ASN A 109 41.68 17.67 1.05
N GLY A 110 40.53 17.50 0.38
CA GLY A 110 40.01 18.35 -0.68
C GLY A 110 40.72 18.16 -2.02
N ASN A 111 41.25 16.98 -2.29
CA ASN A 111 41.99 16.67 -3.52
C ASN A 111 41.14 15.96 -4.59
N ASP A 112 39.84 15.80 -4.37
CA ASP A 112 38.88 15.15 -5.27
C ASP A 112 39.21 13.67 -5.57
N GLU A 113 40.01 12.99 -4.73
CA GLU A 113 40.30 11.56 -4.82
C GLU A 113 39.90 10.84 -3.53
N LEU A 114 39.30 9.64 -3.62
CA LEU A 114 38.95 8.84 -2.44
C LEU A 114 40.09 7.89 -2.03
N GLU A 115 40.77 8.24 -0.95
CA GLU A 115 41.89 7.47 -0.42
C GLU A 115 41.44 6.39 0.56
N ASP A 116 42.25 5.35 0.75
CA ASP A 116 41.92 4.25 1.66
C ASP A 116 41.71 4.70 3.11
N SER A 117 42.38 5.78 3.53
CA SER A 117 42.20 6.38 4.86
C SER A 117 40.88 7.15 5.03
N GLU A 118 40.23 7.54 3.92
CA GLU A 118 39.00 8.32 3.91
C GLU A 118 37.75 7.44 3.78
N VAL A 119 37.93 6.20 3.31
CA VAL A 119 36.87 5.20 3.24
C VAL A 119 36.35 4.92 4.63
N THR A 120 35.09 5.28 4.85
CA THR A 120 34.38 5.03 6.12
C THR A 120 33.21 4.09 5.96
N ARG A 121 32.83 3.78 4.71
CA ARG A 121 31.76 2.83 4.39
C ARG A 121 32.11 1.96 3.20
N GLU A 122 31.75 0.68 3.31
CA GLU A 122 31.90 -0.31 2.24
C GLU A 122 30.59 -1.09 2.12
N VAL A 123 30.11 -1.27 0.89
CA VAL A 123 28.88 -1.96 0.56
C VAL A 123 29.16 -2.93 -0.59
N TYR A 124 28.75 -4.19 -0.43
CA TYR A 124 28.93 -5.21 -1.46
C TYR A 124 27.63 -5.35 -2.25
N GLY A 125 27.69 -5.08 -3.55
CA GLY A 125 26.62 -5.29 -4.50
C GLY A 125 26.88 -6.55 -5.30
N CYS A 126 26.47 -7.69 -4.77
CA CYS A 126 26.72 -9.00 -5.35
C CYS A 126 25.90 -9.18 -6.63
N ALA A 127 26.50 -9.78 -7.65
CA ALA A 127 25.77 -10.22 -8.82
C ALA A 127 24.80 -11.34 -8.39
N SER A 128 23.56 -11.28 -8.88
CA SER A 128 22.58 -12.35 -8.67
C SER A 128 21.98 -12.74 -10.01
N SER A 129 22.32 -13.93 -10.49
CA SER A 129 21.74 -14.52 -11.71
C SER A 129 20.50 -15.36 -11.38
N GLU A 130 19.49 -14.76 -10.75
CA GLU A 130 18.23 -15.46 -10.47
C GLU A 130 17.47 -15.72 -11.78
N ALA A 131 17.03 -16.97 -11.97
CA ALA A 131 16.34 -17.41 -13.17
C ALA A 131 14.97 -16.73 -13.29
N VAL A 132 14.57 -16.37 -14.51
CA VAL A 132 13.23 -15.83 -14.76
C VAL A 132 12.26 -16.99 -15.00
N VAL A 133 11.26 -17.10 -14.13
CA VAL A 133 10.20 -18.10 -14.22
C VAL A 133 8.92 -17.43 -14.71
N THR A 134 8.12 -18.19 -15.44
CA THR A 134 6.86 -17.72 -16.05
C THR A 134 5.70 -18.60 -15.64
N ARG A 135 4.52 -18.01 -15.46
CA ARG A 135 3.28 -18.70 -15.13
C ARG A 135 2.17 -18.24 -16.08
N VAL A 136 1.40 -19.19 -16.61
CA VAL A 136 0.21 -18.90 -17.44
C VAL A 136 -1.03 -19.37 -16.69
N ARG A 137 -2.04 -18.50 -16.55
CA ARG A 137 -3.31 -18.83 -15.90
C ARG A 137 -4.52 -18.33 -16.69
N ALA A 138 -5.66 -19.00 -16.51
CA ALA A 138 -6.94 -18.49 -16.98
C ALA A 138 -7.37 -17.27 -16.16
N ARG A 139 -8.01 -16.29 -16.80
CA ARG A 139 -8.51 -15.08 -16.12
C ARG A 139 -9.98 -15.26 -15.74
N GLU A 140 -10.31 -15.09 -14.45
CA GLU A 140 -11.69 -15.02 -13.95
C GLU A 140 -11.88 -13.76 -13.06
N PRO A 141 -13.01 -13.01 -13.13
CA PRO A 141 -14.03 -12.94 -14.17
C PRO A 141 -13.77 -11.84 -15.22
N PHE A 142 -14.38 -12.05 -16.38
CA PHE A 142 -14.27 -11.37 -17.66
C PHE A 142 -14.22 -9.83 -17.62
N VAL A 143 -13.18 -9.25 -18.24
CA VAL A 143 -13.18 -7.85 -18.67
C VAL A 143 -12.84 -7.82 -20.16
N PHE A 144 -13.77 -7.27 -20.94
CA PHE A 144 -13.61 -6.82 -22.33
C PHE A 144 -12.18 -6.28 -22.60
N PRO A 145 -11.48 -6.65 -23.69
CA PRO A 145 -12.02 -6.91 -25.04
C PRO A 145 -12.01 -8.37 -25.54
N CYS A 146 -11.66 -9.36 -24.71
CA CYS A 146 -11.25 -10.69 -25.20
C CYS A 146 -12.34 -11.75 -25.49
N GLY A 147 -13.64 -11.48 -25.37
CA GLY A 147 -14.68 -12.51 -25.55
C GLY A 147 -14.72 -13.56 -24.42
N GLU A 148 -15.01 -14.84 -24.75
CA GLU A 148 -15.24 -15.94 -23.78
C GLU A 148 -13.96 -16.57 -23.18
N HIS A 149 -12.77 -16.27 -23.70
CA HIS A 149 -11.51 -16.88 -23.25
C HIS A 149 -10.37 -15.86 -23.19
N GLY A 150 -9.52 -15.95 -22.17
CA GLY A 150 -8.33 -15.11 -22.04
C GLY A 150 -7.29 -15.73 -21.13
N ALA A 151 -6.03 -15.44 -21.41
CA ALA A 151 -4.87 -15.91 -20.67
C ALA A 151 -4.15 -14.74 -20.02
N VAL A 152 -3.69 -14.94 -18.79
CA VAL A 152 -2.78 -14.04 -18.09
C VAL A 152 -1.43 -14.75 -18.05
N VAL A 153 -0.41 -14.11 -18.61
CA VAL A 153 0.97 -14.56 -18.50
C VAL A 153 1.68 -13.65 -17.52
N GLU A 154 2.36 -14.26 -16.57
CA GLU A 154 3.15 -13.60 -15.54
C GLU A 154 4.60 -14.06 -15.65
N ALA A 155 5.52 -13.14 -15.42
CA ALA A 155 6.96 -13.40 -15.41
C ALA A 155 7.61 -12.68 -14.23
N GLY A 156 8.62 -13.31 -13.64
CA GLY A 156 9.37 -12.78 -12.51
C GLY A 156 10.65 -13.56 -12.27
N GLN A 157 11.51 -13.04 -11.40
CA GLN A 157 12.69 -13.78 -10.96
C GLN A 157 12.28 -14.76 -9.86
N ASP A 158 12.81 -15.98 -9.91
CA ASP A 158 12.68 -17.00 -8.86
C ASP A 158 13.58 -16.60 -7.68
N GLN A 159 12.98 -15.89 -6.71
CA GLN A 159 13.70 -15.21 -5.65
C GLN A 159 14.08 -16.16 -4.52
N ASP A 160 13.28 -17.19 -4.29
CA ASP A 160 13.56 -18.21 -3.29
C ASP A 160 14.24 -19.47 -3.87
N GLY A 161 14.39 -19.53 -5.20
CA GLY A 161 15.06 -20.61 -5.91
C GLY A 161 14.25 -21.91 -5.94
N ASN A 162 12.94 -21.83 -5.70
CA ASN A 162 12.06 -23.00 -5.65
C ASN A 162 11.61 -23.48 -7.05
N GLY A 163 11.91 -22.72 -8.10
CA GLY A 163 11.58 -23.03 -9.50
C GLY A 163 10.13 -22.75 -9.90
N VAL A 164 9.35 -22.06 -9.07
CA VAL A 164 7.93 -21.74 -9.26
C VAL A 164 7.74 -20.23 -9.12
N LEU A 165 6.93 -19.63 -9.99
CA LEU A 165 6.59 -18.21 -9.85
C LEU A 165 5.48 -18.01 -8.81
N ASP A 166 5.87 -17.55 -7.63
CA ASP A 166 4.94 -17.10 -6.60
C ASP A 166 4.26 -15.77 -6.97
N ASP A 167 3.09 -15.48 -6.41
CA ASP A 167 2.40 -14.19 -6.61
C ASP A 167 3.27 -13.00 -6.20
N SER A 168 4.19 -13.28 -5.30
CA SER A 168 5.19 -12.37 -4.75
C SER A 168 6.31 -12.06 -5.77
N GLU A 169 6.58 -12.98 -6.67
CA GLU A 169 7.70 -12.87 -7.59
C GLU A 169 7.31 -12.23 -8.92
N VAL A 170 6.01 -12.14 -9.21
CA VAL A 170 5.50 -11.53 -10.44
C VAL A 170 6.03 -10.10 -10.60
N ARG A 171 6.75 -9.85 -11.70
CA ARG A 171 7.32 -8.53 -12.06
C ARG A 171 6.73 -7.97 -13.35
N ALA A 172 6.24 -8.83 -14.23
CA ALA A 172 5.56 -8.42 -15.44
C ALA A 172 4.34 -9.30 -15.67
N THR A 173 3.27 -8.69 -16.17
CA THR A 173 2.02 -9.36 -16.49
C THR A 173 1.53 -8.90 -17.86
N SER A 174 1.21 -9.86 -18.72
CA SER A 174 0.61 -9.63 -20.02
C SER A 174 -0.72 -10.37 -20.10
N ASN A 175 -1.74 -9.69 -20.62
CA ASN A 175 -3.06 -10.27 -20.83
C ASN A 175 -3.24 -10.52 -22.32
N LEU A 176 -3.63 -11.74 -22.69
CA LEU A 176 -3.90 -12.14 -24.06
C LEU A 176 -5.33 -12.62 -24.22
N CYS A 177 -5.93 -12.33 -25.38
CA CYS A 177 -7.26 -12.78 -25.76
C CYS A 177 -7.24 -14.16 -26.42
N VAL A 178 -6.57 -15.12 -25.79
CA VAL A 178 -6.40 -16.50 -26.29
C VAL A 178 -6.59 -17.48 -25.12
N ILE A 179 -6.84 -18.76 -25.42
CA ILE A 179 -6.93 -19.77 -24.35
C ILE A 179 -5.53 -20.06 -23.77
N PRO A 180 -5.40 -20.29 -22.44
CA PRO A 180 -4.10 -20.56 -21.81
C PRO A 180 -3.27 -21.68 -22.44
N SER A 181 -3.92 -22.69 -23.04
CA SER A 181 -3.24 -23.82 -23.70
C SER A 181 -2.59 -23.48 -25.05
N GLU A 182 -2.98 -22.37 -25.67
CA GLU A 182 -2.39 -21.89 -26.94
C GLU A 182 -1.18 -20.98 -26.72
N VAL A 183 -0.98 -20.50 -25.49
CA VAL A 183 0.10 -19.57 -25.18
C VAL A 183 1.46 -20.23 -25.39
N ARG A 184 2.27 -19.59 -26.23
CA ARG A 184 3.70 -19.86 -26.39
C ARG A 184 4.52 -18.74 -25.76
N LEU A 185 5.65 -19.14 -25.19
CA LEU A 185 6.55 -18.27 -24.46
C LEU A 185 7.97 -18.48 -24.98
N ARG A 186 8.72 -17.39 -25.11
CA ARG A 186 10.15 -17.43 -25.39
C ARG A 186 10.86 -16.40 -24.54
N GLN A 187 11.92 -16.83 -23.86
CA GLN A 187 12.77 -15.94 -23.08
C GLN A 187 14.05 -15.64 -23.86
N SER A 188 14.46 -14.37 -23.87
CA SER A 188 15.73 -13.95 -24.44
C SER A 188 16.38 -12.85 -23.59
N PRO A 189 17.72 -12.77 -23.53
CA PRO A 189 18.40 -11.65 -22.90
C PRO A 189 18.12 -10.35 -23.68
N ALA A 190 17.77 -9.28 -22.96
CA ALA A 190 17.55 -7.95 -23.54
C ALA A 190 18.53 -6.94 -22.91
N PRO A 191 19.19 -6.09 -23.72
CA PRO A 191 20.07 -5.04 -23.21
C PRO A 191 19.27 -3.98 -22.44
N ALA A 192 19.98 -3.16 -21.67
CA ALA A 192 19.40 -1.99 -21.00
C ALA A 192 18.71 -1.06 -22.03
N GLY A 193 17.54 -0.54 -21.68
CA GLY A 193 16.71 0.27 -22.57
C GLY A 193 15.54 0.95 -21.88
N ALA A 194 14.54 1.35 -22.66
CA ALA A 194 13.39 2.10 -22.14
C ALA A 194 12.49 1.29 -21.18
N ALA A 195 12.49 -0.04 -21.30
CA ALA A 195 11.70 -0.94 -20.45
C ALA A 195 12.37 -1.19 -19.09
N CYS A 196 13.69 -1.44 -19.11
CA CYS A 196 14.52 -1.64 -17.93
C CYS A 196 15.82 -0.84 -18.07
N PRO A 197 16.18 0.00 -17.09
CA PRO A 197 17.45 0.73 -17.11
C PRO A 197 18.67 -0.20 -16.98
N THR A 198 18.43 -1.45 -16.55
CA THR A 198 19.42 -2.53 -16.48
C THR A 198 19.14 -3.61 -17.53
N PRO A 199 20.13 -4.49 -17.84
CA PRO A 199 19.86 -5.72 -18.58
C PRO A 199 18.66 -6.48 -18.00
N SER A 200 17.90 -7.10 -18.87
CA SER A 200 16.63 -7.73 -18.52
C SER A 200 16.46 -9.05 -19.25
N THR A 201 15.51 -9.85 -18.80
CA THR A 201 15.01 -10.98 -19.60
C THR A 201 13.73 -10.53 -20.28
N GLN A 202 13.75 -10.50 -21.61
CA GLN A 202 12.55 -10.33 -22.42
C GLN A 202 11.79 -11.65 -22.47
N VAL A 203 10.50 -11.59 -22.15
CA VAL A 203 9.56 -12.71 -22.24
C VAL A 203 8.54 -12.37 -23.32
N ASP A 204 8.75 -12.93 -24.50
CA ASP A 204 7.82 -12.82 -25.61
C ASP A 204 6.66 -13.79 -25.42
N VAL A 205 5.45 -13.29 -25.63
CA VAL A 205 4.21 -14.05 -25.44
C VAL A 205 3.33 -13.93 -26.68
N GLY A 206 2.80 -15.07 -27.14
CA GLY A 206 1.98 -15.13 -28.34
C GLY A 206 1.37 -16.52 -28.54
N THR A 207 1.01 -16.83 -29.78
CA THR A 207 0.45 -18.12 -30.20
C THR A 207 1.07 -18.53 -31.52
N ASP A 208 1.30 -19.83 -31.68
CA ASP A 208 1.68 -20.46 -32.95
C ASP A 208 0.51 -20.31 -33.94
N THR A 209 0.57 -19.27 -34.77
CA THR A 209 -0.52 -18.76 -35.60
C THR A 209 -0.59 -19.48 -36.94
N ASP A 210 0.54 -19.95 -37.46
CA ASP A 210 0.59 -20.74 -38.69
C ASP A 210 0.57 -22.25 -38.46
N ALA A 211 0.58 -22.67 -37.19
CA ALA A 211 0.48 -24.04 -36.71
C ALA A 211 1.63 -24.94 -37.20
N ASP A 212 2.81 -24.36 -37.40
CA ASP A 212 4.01 -25.08 -37.80
C ASP A 212 4.74 -25.75 -36.61
N GLY A 213 4.32 -25.43 -35.38
CA GLY A 213 4.83 -25.97 -34.13
C GLY A 213 5.99 -25.19 -33.52
N LEU A 214 6.42 -24.08 -34.13
CA LEU A 214 7.43 -23.16 -33.65
C LEU A 214 6.79 -21.89 -33.07
N PHE A 215 7.60 -21.04 -32.45
CA PHE A 215 7.15 -19.72 -31.99
C PHE A 215 8.14 -18.67 -32.51
N GLU A 216 7.73 -17.99 -33.58
CA GLU A 216 8.56 -17.08 -34.36
C GLU A 216 8.32 -15.60 -33.99
N ASP A 217 9.16 -14.70 -34.50
CA ASP A 217 9.12 -13.27 -34.15
C ASP A 217 7.82 -12.60 -34.61
N GLU A 218 7.28 -13.05 -35.75
CA GLU A 218 6.04 -12.57 -36.36
C GLU A 218 4.78 -12.92 -35.53
N GLU A 219 4.91 -13.87 -34.61
CA GLU A 219 3.82 -14.41 -33.80
C GLU A 219 3.76 -13.82 -32.39
N VAL A 220 4.74 -12.98 -32.05
CA VAL A 220 4.81 -12.29 -30.77
C VAL A 220 3.67 -11.27 -30.69
N MET A 221 2.74 -11.51 -29.76
CA MET A 221 1.61 -10.60 -29.51
C MET A 221 1.97 -9.52 -28.50
N SER A 222 2.86 -9.82 -27.55
CA SER A 222 3.31 -8.91 -26.52
C SER A 222 4.68 -9.34 -25.99
N SER A 223 5.47 -8.38 -25.53
CA SER A 223 6.77 -8.62 -24.91
C SER A 223 6.78 -8.01 -23.52
N MET A 224 7.13 -8.82 -22.53
CA MET A 224 7.34 -8.40 -21.15
C MET A 224 8.83 -8.32 -20.87
N PHE A 225 9.25 -7.44 -19.96
CA PHE A 225 10.64 -7.33 -19.55
C PHE A 225 10.73 -7.52 -18.04
N VAL A 226 11.50 -8.53 -17.62
CA VAL A 226 11.84 -8.75 -16.21
C VAL A 226 13.23 -8.17 -15.99
N CYS A 227 13.29 -6.99 -15.39
CA CYS A 227 14.55 -6.32 -15.11
C CYS A 227 15.36 -7.12 -14.10
N GLN A 228 16.63 -7.39 -14.42
CA GLN A 228 17.52 -8.09 -13.50
C GLN A 228 18.22 -7.04 -12.62
N PRO A 229 18.20 -7.19 -11.28
CA PRO A 229 19.04 -6.40 -10.41
C PRO A 229 20.50 -6.75 -10.72
N LEU A 230 21.28 -5.72 -11.01
CA LEU A 230 22.71 -5.86 -11.31
C LEU A 230 23.52 -6.15 -10.06
N HIS A 231 23.09 -5.55 -8.94
CA HIS A 231 23.82 -5.53 -7.67
C HIS A 231 22.85 -5.66 -6.51
N THR A 232 22.98 -6.77 -5.79
CA THR A 232 22.18 -7.13 -4.61
C THR A 232 23.01 -6.90 -3.35
N LEU A 233 22.49 -6.08 -2.45
CA LEU A 233 23.01 -5.91 -1.10
C LEU A 233 22.30 -6.86 -0.15
N ASP A 234 23.05 -7.74 0.50
CA ASP A 234 22.52 -8.67 1.49
C ASP A 234 22.46 -8.04 2.89
N GLY A 235 21.34 -8.24 3.58
CA GLY A 235 21.12 -7.81 4.95
C GLY A 235 20.43 -6.46 5.10
N THR A 236 20.24 -6.06 6.35
CA THR A 236 19.59 -4.79 6.69
C THR A 236 20.58 -3.63 6.58
N TYR A 237 20.20 -2.57 5.88
CA TYR A 237 21.00 -1.37 5.71
C TYR A 237 20.35 -0.14 6.35
N ARG A 238 21.17 0.73 6.96
CA ARG A 238 20.74 1.97 7.60
C ARG A 238 21.52 3.15 7.01
N VAL A 239 20.78 4.13 6.50
CA VAL A 239 21.32 5.40 6.00
C VAL A 239 21.29 6.41 7.14
N ARG A 240 22.46 6.72 7.71
CA ARG A 240 22.59 7.69 8.83
C ARG A 240 23.19 9.02 8.42
N ASN A 241 23.93 9.03 7.31
CA ASN A 241 24.62 10.21 6.79
C ASN A 241 24.80 10.11 5.26
N ALA A 242 25.42 11.14 4.68
CA ALA A 242 25.67 11.22 3.24
C ALA A 242 26.55 10.07 2.73
N VAL A 243 27.54 9.63 3.51
CA VAL A 243 28.44 8.53 3.13
C VAL A 243 27.68 7.21 3.05
N ASP A 244 26.80 6.92 4.01
CA ASP A 244 25.96 5.72 3.98
C ASP A 244 25.02 5.73 2.76
N LEU A 245 24.48 6.89 2.39
CA LEU A 245 23.59 7.04 1.23
C LEU A 245 24.36 6.84 -0.08
N VAL A 246 25.49 7.53 -0.23
CA VAL A 246 26.34 7.42 -1.43
C VAL A 246 26.74 5.96 -1.64
N ALA A 247 27.11 5.23 -0.58
CA ALA A 247 27.50 3.81 -0.72
C ALA A 247 26.39 2.89 -1.29
N LEU A 248 25.14 3.36 -1.40
CA LEU A 248 24.04 2.65 -2.06
C LEU A 248 23.87 3.02 -3.54
N GLU A 249 24.58 4.01 -4.08
CA GLU A 249 24.51 4.32 -5.51
C GLU A 249 24.98 3.09 -6.31
N GLY A 250 24.20 2.67 -7.32
CA GLY A 250 24.42 1.44 -8.08
C GLY A 250 23.85 0.16 -7.46
N ILE A 251 23.38 0.18 -6.20
CA ILE A 251 22.65 -0.94 -5.60
C ILE A 251 21.22 -0.99 -6.14
N SER A 252 20.89 -2.10 -6.80
CA SER A 252 19.59 -2.30 -7.44
C SER A 252 18.59 -3.10 -6.62
N ARG A 253 19.08 -3.91 -5.67
CA ARG A 253 18.25 -4.75 -4.78
C ARG A 253 18.84 -4.77 -3.38
N VAL A 254 17.98 -4.69 -2.38
CA VAL A 254 18.32 -4.93 -0.97
C VAL A 254 17.60 -6.19 -0.52
N ARG A 255 18.35 -7.28 -0.33
CA ARG A 255 17.88 -8.54 0.27
C ARG A 255 17.85 -8.38 1.80
N GLY A 256 16.91 -7.56 2.24
CA GLY A 256 16.78 -7.11 3.62
C GLY A 256 15.97 -5.82 3.71
N SER A 257 16.04 -5.14 4.86
CA SER A 257 15.34 -3.87 5.07
C SER A 257 16.24 -2.66 4.84
N LEU A 258 15.67 -1.56 4.39
CA LEU A 258 16.35 -0.28 4.19
C LEU A 258 15.71 0.78 5.09
N TYR A 259 16.49 1.30 6.04
CA TYR A 259 16.06 2.35 6.95
C TYR A 259 16.82 3.65 6.67
N PHE A 260 16.11 4.76 6.61
CA PHE A 260 16.67 6.10 6.67
C PHE A 260 16.40 6.67 8.05
N ASP A 261 17.48 6.88 8.80
CA ASP A 261 17.45 7.42 10.16
C ASP A 261 17.73 8.94 10.13
N SER A 262 17.53 9.63 11.26
CA SER A 262 17.80 11.07 11.39
C SER A 262 19.26 11.40 11.01
N GLY A 263 19.44 12.10 9.90
CA GLY A 263 20.75 12.49 9.37
C GLY A 263 20.75 13.91 8.82
N SER A 264 21.93 14.40 8.43
CA SER A 264 22.10 15.74 7.81
C SER A 264 21.81 15.76 6.31
N VAL A 265 21.35 14.64 5.75
CA VAL A 265 21.09 14.50 4.32
C VAL A 265 19.73 15.13 4.00
N THR A 266 19.72 16.03 3.02
CA THR A 266 18.52 16.71 2.54
C THR A 266 17.94 16.08 1.27
N GLU A 267 18.72 15.26 0.57
CA GLU A 267 18.31 14.66 -0.70
C GLU A 267 18.77 13.21 -0.80
N ALA A 268 17.83 12.32 -1.11
CA ALA A 268 18.09 10.90 -1.35
C ALA A 268 17.62 10.51 -2.75
N ARG A 269 18.57 10.30 -3.65
CA ARG A 269 18.32 9.80 -5.02
C ARG A 269 18.93 8.42 -5.16
N LEU A 270 18.09 7.41 -5.35
CA LEU A 270 18.50 6.03 -5.63
C LEU A 270 17.82 5.56 -6.92
N PRO A 271 18.29 6.03 -8.10
CA PRO A 271 17.64 5.75 -9.38
C PRO A 271 17.71 4.27 -9.78
N ASP A 272 18.71 3.54 -9.30
CA ASP A 272 18.90 2.13 -9.62
C ASP A 272 18.15 1.18 -8.67
N LEU A 273 17.72 1.68 -7.50
CA LEU A 273 17.05 0.85 -6.50
C LEU A 273 15.68 0.41 -7.02
N MET A 274 15.57 -0.89 -7.34
CA MET A 274 14.38 -1.52 -7.88
C MET A 274 13.57 -2.23 -6.80
N MET A 275 14.24 -2.72 -5.76
CA MET A 275 13.68 -3.72 -4.86
C MET A 275 14.25 -3.62 -3.45
N VAL A 276 13.36 -3.66 -2.47
CA VAL A 276 13.68 -3.88 -1.06
C VAL A 276 12.86 -5.09 -0.60
N GLU A 277 13.49 -6.20 -0.20
CA GLU A 277 12.75 -7.41 0.20
C GLU A 277 12.10 -7.29 1.58
N GLY A 278 12.68 -6.47 2.44
CA GLY A 278 12.15 -6.20 3.77
C GLY A 278 11.37 -4.89 3.80
N THR A 279 11.46 -4.23 4.96
CA THR A 279 10.84 -2.93 5.21
C THR A 279 11.62 -1.82 4.52
N LEU A 280 10.91 -0.84 3.96
CA LEU A 280 11.47 0.46 3.58
C LEU A 280 10.91 1.53 4.51
N GLU A 281 11.79 2.14 5.29
CA GLU A 281 11.41 3.08 6.36
C GLU A 281 12.17 4.40 6.22
N LEU A 282 11.43 5.51 6.18
CA LEU A 282 11.96 6.87 6.18
C LEU A 282 11.34 7.62 7.36
N ILE A 283 12.08 7.69 8.46
CA ILE A 283 11.58 8.21 9.72
C ILE A 283 12.49 9.28 10.30
N ASP A 284 11.87 10.37 10.78
CA ASP A 284 12.57 11.46 11.50
C ASP A 284 13.78 11.99 10.72
N THR A 285 13.68 12.03 9.38
CA THR A 285 14.79 12.44 8.50
C THR A 285 14.78 13.95 8.24
N SER A 286 15.93 14.47 7.80
CA SER A 286 16.06 15.84 7.27
C SER A 286 15.84 15.90 5.75
N LEU A 287 15.33 14.83 5.14
CA LEU A 287 15.16 14.74 3.69
C LEU A 287 14.05 15.70 3.22
N GLU A 288 14.40 16.55 2.27
CA GLU A 288 13.50 17.42 1.52
C GLU A 288 13.00 16.71 0.25
N HIS A 289 13.89 15.92 -0.38
CA HIS A 289 13.65 15.25 -1.64
C HIS A 289 14.05 13.77 -1.59
N VAL A 290 13.12 12.88 -1.93
CA VAL A 290 13.36 11.44 -2.03
C VAL A 290 12.92 10.95 -3.41
N GLU A 291 13.84 10.33 -4.15
CA GLU A 291 13.57 9.79 -5.48
C GLU A 291 14.12 8.37 -5.64
N MET A 292 13.19 7.42 -5.82
CA MET A 292 13.46 6.02 -6.14
C MET A 292 12.60 5.62 -7.36
N PRO A 293 12.83 6.21 -8.54
CA PRO A 293 11.96 6.07 -9.71
C PRO A 293 11.87 4.65 -10.27
N SER A 294 12.90 3.83 -10.04
CA SER A 294 12.94 2.43 -10.48
C SER A 294 12.35 1.46 -9.47
N LEU A 295 11.94 1.92 -8.28
CA LEU A 295 11.37 1.05 -7.25
C LEU A 295 10.09 0.38 -7.77
N ARG A 296 10.02 -0.94 -7.66
CA ARG A 296 8.87 -1.77 -8.04
C ARG A 296 8.40 -2.66 -6.91
N LEU A 297 9.25 -2.98 -5.94
CA LEU A 297 8.91 -3.88 -4.84
C LEU A 297 9.42 -3.37 -3.50
N VAL A 298 8.53 -3.43 -2.51
CA VAL A 298 8.85 -3.48 -1.09
C VAL A 298 8.20 -4.74 -0.51
N GLY A 299 8.99 -5.73 -0.13
CA GLY A 299 8.53 -7.04 0.36
C GLY A 299 8.04 -7.02 1.82
N GLY A 300 8.15 -5.88 2.49
CA GLY A 300 7.56 -5.61 3.79
C GLY A 300 6.75 -4.31 3.84
N PRO A 301 6.54 -3.73 5.03
CA PRO A 301 5.91 -2.42 5.18
C PRO A 301 6.73 -1.29 4.53
N LEU A 302 6.01 -0.31 3.99
CA LEU A 302 6.57 0.96 3.54
C LEU A 302 6.08 2.08 4.48
N LEU A 303 7.00 2.66 5.25
CA LEU A 303 6.69 3.66 6.25
C LEU A 303 7.47 4.96 5.98
N VAL A 304 6.76 6.04 5.71
CA VAL A 304 7.31 7.39 5.58
C VAL A 304 6.66 8.25 6.65
N ALA A 305 7.38 8.49 7.74
CA ALA A 305 6.82 9.18 8.90
C ALA A 305 7.69 10.26 9.52
N ARG A 306 7.04 11.32 10.01
CA ARG A 306 7.68 12.41 10.79
C ARG A 306 8.80 13.14 10.03
N ASN A 307 8.68 13.26 8.70
CA ASN A 307 9.65 14.00 7.90
C ASN A 307 9.16 15.44 7.72
N SER A 308 9.63 16.33 8.61
CA SER A 308 9.18 17.73 8.68
C SER A 308 9.57 18.58 7.46
N ALA A 309 10.65 18.19 6.76
CA ALA A 309 11.19 18.91 5.61
C ALA A 309 10.74 18.32 4.26
N LEU A 310 10.17 17.11 4.24
CA LEU A 310 9.90 16.35 3.02
C LEU A 310 8.84 17.03 2.15
N THR A 311 9.25 17.47 0.96
CA THR A 311 8.39 18.16 -0.02
C THR A 311 8.10 17.31 -1.24
N THR A 312 9.02 16.43 -1.64
CA THR A 312 8.85 15.52 -2.77
C THR A 312 9.20 14.09 -2.39
N LEU A 313 8.30 13.16 -2.70
CA LEU A 313 8.51 11.74 -2.54
C LEU A 313 8.11 11.01 -3.83
N THR A 314 9.10 10.42 -4.49
CA THR A 314 8.92 9.62 -5.69
C THR A 314 9.33 8.18 -5.38
N LEU A 315 8.35 7.27 -5.39
CA LEU A 315 8.50 5.84 -5.18
C LEU A 315 7.93 5.13 -6.41
N GLY A 316 8.81 4.67 -7.28
CA GLY A 316 8.45 4.17 -8.61
C GLY A 316 8.25 5.31 -9.62
N ASN A 317 7.68 4.97 -10.77
CA ASN A 317 7.57 5.89 -11.93
C ASN A 317 6.16 6.51 -12.08
N GLY A 318 5.51 6.81 -10.95
CA GLY A 318 4.15 7.34 -10.92
C GLY A 318 3.12 6.29 -11.33
N SER A 319 2.27 6.59 -12.32
CA SER A 319 1.18 5.71 -12.75
C SER A 319 1.56 4.78 -13.92
N ARG A 320 2.83 4.74 -14.31
CA ARG A 320 3.28 3.96 -15.47
C ARG A 320 3.57 2.50 -15.11
N SER A 321 3.85 2.21 -13.85
CA SER A 321 4.17 0.88 -13.37
C SER A 321 3.68 0.68 -11.94
N LEU A 322 3.42 -0.57 -11.62
CA LEU A 322 3.00 -1.00 -10.30
C LEU A 322 4.19 -1.01 -9.33
N LEU A 323 3.95 -0.54 -8.10
CA LEU A 323 4.85 -0.70 -6.96
C LEU A 323 4.14 -1.61 -5.94
N TRP A 324 4.57 -2.87 -5.85
CA TRP A 324 4.06 -3.81 -4.86
C TRP A 324 4.60 -3.47 -3.47
N VAL A 325 3.71 -3.40 -2.47
CA VAL A 325 4.08 -3.28 -1.05
C VAL A 325 3.44 -4.43 -0.27
N TRP A 326 4.23 -5.40 0.18
CA TRP A 326 3.71 -6.55 0.94
C TRP A 326 3.65 -6.26 2.43
N GLY A 327 2.78 -5.33 2.76
CA GLY A 327 2.58 -4.91 4.12
C GLY A 327 1.76 -3.64 4.13
N ASP A 328 1.94 -2.90 5.21
CA ASP A 328 1.28 -1.63 5.38
C ASP A 328 1.99 -0.55 4.56
N PHE A 329 1.20 0.34 3.97
CA PHE A 329 1.68 1.61 3.43
C PHE A 329 1.27 2.72 4.40
N SER A 330 2.24 3.39 4.99
CA SER A 330 2.01 4.41 6.00
C SER A 330 2.72 5.71 5.64
N LEU A 331 1.93 6.75 5.41
CA LEU A 331 2.39 8.12 5.19
C LEU A 331 1.88 8.98 6.34
N VAL A 332 2.75 9.27 7.31
CA VAL A 332 2.35 9.83 8.61
C VAL A 332 3.13 11.09 8.97
N SER A 333 2.47 12.19 9.27
CA SER A 333 3.12 13.42 9.76
C SER A 333 4.21 13.95 8.81
N ASN A 334 3.91 14.09 7.52
CA ASN A 334 4.76 14.75 6.52
C ASN A 334 4.13 16.10 6.14
N PRO A 335 4.30 17.17 6.95
CA PRO A 335 3.50 18.39 6.89
C PRO A 335 3.73 19.24 5.64
N LEU A 336 4.83 19.04 4.91
CA LEU A 336 5.15 19.81 3.69
C LEU A 336 4.86 19.04 2.38
N LEU A 337 4.56 17.75 2.47
CA LEU A 337 4.29 16.92 1.29
C LEU A 337 2.90 17.25 0.74
N ARG A 338 2.86 17.74 -0.51
CA ARG A 338 1.62 18.28 -1.11
C ARG A 338 0.80 17.29 -1.92
N THR A 339 1.42 16.23 -2.42
CA THR A 339 0.79 15.35 -3.41
C THR A 339 1.25 13.91 -3.31
N LEU A 340 0.36 12.97 -3.65
CA LEU A 340 0.68 11.54 -3.83
C LEU A 340 1.18 11.21 -5.25
N ALA A 341 1.41 12.20 -6.12
CA ALA A 341 1.77 11.97 -7.53
C ALA A 341 2.99 11.05 -7.74
N GLY A 342 4.00 11.15 -6.86
CA GLY A 342 5.19 10.32 -6.94
C GLY A 342 5.02 8.88 -6.44
N MET A 343 3.85 8.52 -5.89
CA MET A 343 3.57 7.20 -5.30
C MET A 343 2.24 6.61 -5.76
N THR A 344 1.66 7.13 -6.86
CA THR A 344 0.36 6.67 -7.40
C THR A 344 0.37 5.20 -7.81
N GLY A 345 1.55 4.64 -8.10
CA GLY A 345 1.76 3.25 -8.48
C GLY A 345 1.74 2.28 -7.30
N ALA A 346 1.77 2.76 -6.05
CA ALA A 346 1.80 1.88 -4.88
C ALA A 346 0.50 1.07 -4.75
N GLN A 347 0.65 -0.25 -4.57
CA GLN A 347 -0.43 -1.17 -4.26
C GLN A 347 -0.07 -2.00 -3.03
N PRO A 348 -0.53 -1.56 -1.85
CA PRO A 348 -0.28 -2.25 -0.58
C PRO A 348 -1.21 -3.45 -0.39
N SER A 349 -0.69 -4.54 0.16
CA SER A 349 -1.47 -5.77 0.43
C SER A 349 -2.17 -5.79 1.80
N SER A 350 -1.67 -5.04 2.78
CA SER A 350 -2.22 -4.98 4.14
C SER A 350 -3.02 -3.69 4.35
N ASN A 351 -2.55 -2.70 5.12
CA ASN A 351 -3.31 -1.48 5.40
C ASN A 351 -2.75 -0.26 4.63
N ILE A 352 -3.61 0.73 4.39
CA ILE A 352 -3.23 2.06 3.88
C ILE A 352 -3.53 3.09 4.97
N LEU A 353 -2.50 3.79 5.45
CA LEU A 353 -2.61 4.84 6.45
C LEU A 353 -2.05 6.16 5.91
N LEU A 354 -2.93 7.14 5.69
CA LEU A 354 -2.55 8.53 5.42
C LEU A 354 -2.95 9.37 6.63
N ARG A 355 -1.98 9.76 7.47
CA ARG A 355 -2.24 10.48 8.72
C ARG A 355 -1.44 11.76 8.84
N ASP A 356 -2.05 12.85 9.29
CA ASP A 356 -1.39 14.11 9.67
C ASP A 356 -0.50 14.72 8.57
N ASN A 357 -0.83 14.55 7.29
CA ASN A 357 -0.12 15.18 6.18
C ASN A 357 -0.80 16.52 5.85
N ALA A 358 -0.54 17.53 6.67
CA ALA A 358 -1.29 18.80 6.67
C ALA A 358 -1.32 19.53 5.31
N ALA A 359 -0.27 19.41 4.49
CA ALA A 359 -0.20 20.02 3.17
C ALA A 359 -0.73 19.15 2.03
N LEU A 360 -1.15 17.90 2.29
CA LEU A 360 -1.58 16.96 1.26
C LEU A 360 -2.90 17.43 0.63
N GLU A 361 -2.85 17.80 -0.64
CA GLU A 361 -3.97 18.38 -1.40
C GLU A 361 -4.54 17.40 -2.42
N GLU A 362 -3.68 16.65 -3.11
CA GLU A 362 -4.08 15.86 -4.28
C GLU A 362 -3.26 14.58 -4.50
N GLY A 363 -3.66 13.83 -5.52
CA GLY A 363 -3.10 12.54 -5.90
C GLY A 363 -4.06 11.39 -5.63
N TYR A 364 -3.82 10.25 -6.27
CA TYR A 364 -4.66 9.05 -6.14
C TYR A 364 -3.86 7.78 -6.39
N PHE A 365 -4.27 6.70 -5.74
CA PHE A 365 -3.76 5.37 -6.04
C PHE A 365 -4.40 4.85 -7.32
N THR A 366 -3.57 4.55 -8.31
CA THR A 366 -4.04 4.15 -9.65
C THR A 366 -4.53 2.70 -9.66
N TYR A 367 -3.82 1.81 -8.94
CA TYR A 367 -4.03 0.36 -8.99
C TYR A 367 -4.82 -0.21 -7.81
N VAL A 368 -5.21 0.63 -6.84
CA VAL A 368 -6.03 0.21 -5.70
C VAL A 368 -7.51 0.21 -6.11
N SER A 369 -7.98 -0.93 -6.63
CA SER A 369 -9.40 -1.15 -6.96
C SER A 369 -10.13 -2.04 -5.96
N ALA A 370 -9.44 -3.03 -5.39
CA ALA A 370 -9.91 -3.86 -4.30
C ALA A 370 -8.79 -3.96 -3.26
N HIS A 371 -9.12 -3.76 -2.00
CA HIS A 371 -8.12 -3.75 -0.93
C HIS A 371 -8.61 -4.56 0.27
N SER A 372 -7.84 -5.57 0.68
CA SER A 372 -8.22 -6.51 1.73
C SER A 372 -8.14 -5.94 3.14
N GLY A 373 -7.23 -5.00 3.41
CA GLY A 373 -7.05 -4.44 4.75
C GLY A 373 -7.83 -3.14 4.98
N ASN A 374 -7.40 -2.41 6.01
CA ASN A 374 -8.03 -1.16 6.41
C ASN A 374 -7.45 0.02 5.64
N ILE A 375 -8.30 0.99 5.33
CA ILE A 375 -7.89 2.29 4.79
C ILE A 375 -8.22 3.35 5.83
N THR A 376 -7.21 4.11 6.27
CA THR A 376 -7.37 5.20 7.23
C THR A 376 -6.85 6.52 6.65
N LEU A 377 -7.73 7.51 6.57
CA LEU A 377 -7.45 8.88 6.18
C LEU A 377 -7.71 9.79 7.38
N GLU A 378 -6.66 10.25 8.03
CA GLU A 378 -6.76 10.96 9.30
C GLU A 378 -5.98 12.29 9.29
N GLY A 379 -6.59 13.39 9.70
CA GLY A 379 -5.84 14.65 9.93
C GLY A 379 -5.19 15.26 8.67
N ASN A 380 -5.62 14.91 7.45
CA ASN A 380 -5.07 15.49 6.23
C ASN A 380 -5.83 16.78 5.89
N ALA A 381 -5.45 17.87 6.58
CA ALA A 381 -6.24 19.11 6.65
C ALA A 381 -6.60 19.74 5.29
N LYS A 382 -5.79 19.52 4.25
CA LYS A 382 -6.02 20.05 2.89
C LYS A 382 -6.61 19.04 1.89
N LEU A 383 -6.81 17.80 2.29
CA LEU A 383 -7.34 16.77 1.41
C LEU A 383 -8.83 17.06 1.15
N SER A 384 -9.17 17.38 -0.10
CA SER A 384 -10.54 17.76 -0.48
C SER A 384 -11.33 16.65 -1.18
N THR A 385 -10.68 15.53 -1.51
CA THR A 385 -11.28 14.37 -2.19
C THR A 385 -10.58 13.10 -1.71
N LEU A 386 -11.28 11.96 -1.71
CA LEU A 386 -10.66 10.67 -1.42
C LEU A 386 -9.67 10.28 -2.54
N PRO A 387 -8.47 9.73 -2.22
CA PRO A 387 -7.43 9.42 -3.20
C PRO A 387 -7.60 8.03 -3.86
N PHE A 388 -8.84 7.56 -4.06
CA PHE A 388 -9.14 6.16 -4.41
C PHE A 388 -10.13 6.02 -5.56
N ARG A 389 -9.83 6.66 -6.70
CA ARG A 389 -10.78 6.81 -7.83
C ARG A 389 -11.32 5.50 -8.40
N ASN A 390 -10.57 4.41 -8.26
CA ASN A 390 -10.93 3.08 -8.78
C ASN A 390 -11.35 2.10 -7.69
N LEU A 391 -11.40 2.51 -6.42
CA LEU A 391 -11.70 1.63 -5.29
C LEU A 391 -13.18 1.25 -5.30
N GLU A 392 -13.44 -0.05 -5.47
CA GLU A 392 -14.77 -0.68 -5.51
C GLU A 392 -15.05 -1.50 -4.25
N TRP A 393 -14.02 -2.07 -3.62
CA TRP A 393 -14.17 -2.99 -2.49
C TRP A 393 -13.10 -2.82 -1.42
N VAL A 394 -13.54 -2.79 -0.15
CA VAL A 394 -12.67 -2.81 1.02
C VAL A 394 -13.01 -4.03 1.89
N GLY A 395 -12.03 -4.91 2.10
CA GLY A 395 -12.12 -6.10 2.95
C GLY A 395 -12.00 -5.81 4.45
N GLY A 396 -11.35 -4.71 4.80
CA GLY A 396 -11.33 -4.17 6.16
C GLY A 396 -12.33 -3.03 6.36
N SER A 397 -11.94 -2.07 7.20
CA SER A 397 -12.68 -0.84 7.47
C SER A 397 -12.13 0.34 6.66
N LEU A 398 -13.00 1.30 6.33
CA LEU A 398 -12.63 2.60 5.79
C LEU A 398 -12.90 3.68 6.84
N SER A 399 -11.84 4.34 7.31
CA SER A 399 -11.89 5.39 8.34
C SER A 399 -11.49 6.74 7.75
N ILE A 400 -12.35 7.74 7.89
CA ILE A 400 -12.19 9.10 7.38
C ILE A 400 -12.38 10.06 8.56
N ILE A 401 -11.27 10.52 9.14
CA ILE A 401 -11.25 11.20 10.43
C ILE A 401 -10.52 12.54 10.33
N GLY A 402 -11.07 13.64 10.83
CA GLY A 402 -10.27 14.88 11.01
C GLY A 402 -9.81 15.56 9.70
N ASN A 403 -10.45 15.32 8.54
CA ASN A 403 -10.02 15.90 7.26
C ASN A 403 -10.73 17.23 7.02
N ALA A 404 -10.12 18.33 7.49
CA ALA A 404 -10.75 19.65 7.58
C ALA A 404 -11.21 20.28 6.26
N SER A 405 -10.69 19.86 5.10
CA SER A 405 -11.08 20.35 3.77
C SER A 405 -12.00 19.39 3.00
N LEU A 406 -12.41 18.29 3.61
CA LEU A 406 -13.25 17.28 2.96
C LEU A 406 -14.74 17.66 3.07
N SER A 407 -15.30 18.21 1.99
CA SER A 407 -16.69 18.68 1.95
C SER A 407 -17.72 17.61 1.58
N ASN A 408 -17.26 16.51 0.97
CA ASN A 408 -18.03 15.33 0.57
C ASN A 408 -17.09 14.11 0.48
N LEU A 409 -17.63 12.92 0.21
CA LEU A 409 -16.88 11.65 0.16
C LEU A 409 -16.54 11.23 -1.29
N SER A 410 -16.44 12.17 -2.23
CA SER A 410 -16.12 11.86 -3.63
C SER A 410 -14.66 11.40 -3.80
N GLY A 411 -14.35 10.87 -4.98
CA GLY A 411 -13.04 10.30 -5.29
C GLY A 411 -12.94 8.79 -5.07
N THR A 412 -14.09 8.10 -5.11
CA THR A 412 -14.19 6.64 -5.06
C THR A 412 -15.40 6.14 -5.85
N VAL A 413 -15.37 4.86 -6.22
CA VAL A 413 -16.50 4.12 -6.85
C VAL A 413 -16.95 2.96 -5.94
N LEU A 414 -16.77 3.15 -4.63
CA LEU A 414 -16.92 2.12 -3.61
C LEU A 414 -18.32 1.49 -3.65
N GLN A 415 -18.35 0.17 -3.76
CA GLN A 415 -19.57 -0.65 -3.81
C GLN A 415 -19.80 -1.43 -2.52
N LYS A 416 -18.72 -1.79 -1.80
CA LYS A 416 -18.81 -2.64 -0.61
C LYS A 416 -17.67 -2.42 0.37
N VAL A 417 -18.03 -2.37 1.65
CA VAL A 417 -17.11 -2.42 2.79
C VAL A 417 -17.45 -3.65 3.64
N VAL A 418 -16.48 -4.50 3.93
CA VAL A 418 -16.70 -5.69 4.77
C VAL A 418 -16.66 -5.33 6.25
N GLY A 419 -15.74 -4.45 6.66
CA GLY A 419 -15.65 -3.91 8.00
C GLY A 419 -16.55 -2.68 8.22
N ASP A 420 -16.05 -1.73 9.00
CA ASP A 420 -16.75 -0.49 9.35
C ASP A 420 -16.48 0.62 8.33
N LEU A 421 -17.46 1.49 8.11
CA LEU A 421 -17.27 2.80 7.49
C LEU A 421 -17.38 3.87 8.58
N VAL A 422 -16.26 4.47 8.94
CA VAL A 422 -16.15 5.46 10.02
C VAL A 422 -15.90 6.84 9.43
N ILE A 423 -16.77 7.80 9.74
CA ILE A 423 -16.70 9.19 9.28
C ILE A 423 -16.80 10.08 10.53
N GLU A 424 -15.67 10.60 10.98
CA GLU A 424 -15.58 11.28 12.27
C GLU A 424 -14.84 12.63 12.17
N ASP A 425 -15.33 13.65 12.86
CA ASP A 425 -14.62 14.94 12.99
C ASP A 425 -14.19 15.57 11.65
N ASN A 426 -15.04 15.53 10.61
CA ASN A 426 -14.79 16.23 9.34
C ASN A 426 -15.60 17.54 9.35
N PRO A 427 -15.02 18.67 9.81
CA PRO A 427 -15.78 19.83 10.24
C PRO A 427 -16.55 20.53 9.12
N ILE A 428 -16.13 20.43 7.85
CA ILE A 428 -16.84 21.06 6.72
C ILE A 428 -17.70 20.10 5.91
N LEU A 429 -17.73 18.81 6.26
CA LEU A 429 -18.53 17.80 5.58
C LEU A 429 -20.01 18.16 5.72
N THR A 430 -20.71 18.32 4.60
CA THR A 430 -22.13 18.75 4.60
C THR A 430 -23.11 17.63 4.29
N ALA A 431 -22.67 16.60 3.57
CA ALA A 431 -23.44 15.42 3.22
C ALA A 431 -22.51 14.20 3.03
N LEU A 432 -23.08 12.99 3.04
CA LEU A 432 -22.36 11.73 2.78
C LEU A 432 -22.24 11.37 1.29
N SER A 433 -22.61 12.30 0.40
CA SER A 433 -22.50 12.13 -1.05
C SER A 433 -21.06 11.80 -1.49
N GLY A 434 -20.93 10.87 -2.43
CA GLY A 434 -19.63 10.46 -2.97
C GLY A 434 -19.48 8.95 -3.14
N MET A 435 -20.37 8.16 -2.54
CA MET A 435 -20.40 6.70 -2.65
C MET A 435 -21.76 6.19 -3.19
N PRO A 436 -22.21 6.66 -4.38
CA PRO A 436 -23.56 6.36 -4.89
C PRO A 436 -23.77 4.88 -5.24
N ALA A 437 -22.69 4.11 -5.42
CA ALA A 437 -22.73 2.68 -5.75
C ALA A 437 -22.63 1.77 -4.52
N LEU A 438 -22.53 2.33 -3.31
CA LEU A 438 -22.32 1.56 -2.08
C LEU A 438 -23.58 0.76 -1.71
N THR A 439 -23.50 -0.56 -1.81
CA THR A 439 -24.63 -1.47 -1.60
C THR A 439 -24.64 -2.17 -0.25
N SER A 440 -23.48 -2.39 0.36
CA SER A 440 -23.38 -3.07 1.65
C SER A 440 -22.19 -2.65 2.50
N ILE A 441 -22.42 -2.52 3.81
CA ILE A 441 -21.41 -2.38 4.85
C ILE A 441 -21.58 -3.58 5.80
N GLY A 442 -20.55 -4.42 5.96
CA GLY A 442 -20.64 -5.60 6.82
C GLY A 442 -20.61 -5.26 8.31
N GLY A 443 -19.80 -4.28 8.70
CA GLY A 443 -19.73 -3.69 10.04
C GLY A 443 -20.67 -2.49 10.20
N GLY A 444 -20.23 -1.48 10.94
CA GLY A 444 -20.99 -0.26 11.23
C GLY A 444 -20.74 0.88 10.24
N LEU A 445 -21.81 1.57 9.83
CA LEU A 445 -21.73 2.95 9.37
C LEU A 445 -21.75 3.86 10.60
N ARG A 446 -20.61 4.41 10.98
CA ARG A 446 -20.45 5.29 12.14
C ARG A 446 -20.13 6.70 11.68
N VAL A 447 -21.03 7.62 11.97
CA VAL A 447 -20.92 9.02 11.58
C VAL A 447 -21.02 9.87 12.84
N ARG A 448 -19.89 10.42 13.28
CA ARG A 448 -19.81 11.15 14.55
C ARG A 448 -19.09 12.48 14.46
N ASP A 449 -19.50 13.43 15.28
CA ASP A 449 -18.78 14.70 15.46
C ASP A 449 -18.57 15.52 14.16
N ASN A 450 -19.42 15.36 13.14
CA ASN A 450 -19.36 16.14 11.90
C ASN A 450 -20.23 17.39 12.05
N ALA A 451 -19.62 18.49 12.51
CA ALA A 451 -20.34 19.70 12.94
C ALA A 451 -21.26 20.34 11.88
N ASN A 452 -20.93 20.23 10.59
CA ASN A 452 -21.70 20.82 9.49
C ASN A 452 -22.50 19.80 8.67
N LEU A 453 -22.53 18.53 9.07
CA LEU A 453 -23.28 17.49 8.37
C LEU A 453 -24.79 17.75 8.53
N ARG A 454 -25.48 18.02 7.41
CA ARG A 454 -26.93 18.33 7.43
C ARG A 454 -27.82 17.16 7.04
N SER A 455 -27.29 16.25 6.24
CA SER A 455 -28.03 15.15 5.61
C SER A 455 -27.12 13.94 5.41
N VAL A 456 -27.71 12.75 5.40
CA VAL A 456 -27.02 11.47 5.13
C VAL A 456 -27.23 10.99 3.70
N GLN A 457 -27.80 11.82 2.82
CA GLN A 457 -27.99 11.50 1.40
C GLN A 457 -26.69 11.14 0.69
N GLY A 458 -26.84 10.30 -0.34
CA GLY A 458 -25.75 9.94 -1.26
C GLY A 458 -25.26 8.50 -1.14
N MET A 459 -25.98 7.67 -0.37
CA MET A 459 -25.80 6.22 -0.25
C MET A 459 -27.13 5.49 -0.54
N ASP A 460 -27.86 5.95 -1.57
CA ASP A 460 -29.23 5.52 -1.86
C ASP A 460 -29.34 4.03 -2.24
N GLU A 461 -28.23 3.43 -2.69
CA GLU A 461 -28.11 2.02 -3.04
C GLU A 461 -27.84 1.10 -1.86
N LEU A 462 -27.65 1.64 -0.64
CA LEU A 462 -27.32 0.85 0.53
C LEU A 462 -28.50 -0.05 0.93
N THR A 463 -28.29 -1.37 0.87
CA THR A 463 -29.31 -2.38 1.19
C THR A 463 -29.07 -3.07 2.53
N GLN A 464 -27.83 -3.08 2.98
CA GLN A 464 -27.40 -3.77 4.20
C GLN A 464 -26.32 -2.99 4.95
N VAL A 465 -26.48 -2.92 6.28
CA VAL A 465 -25.46 -2.45 7.23
C VAL A 465 -25.44 -3.36 8.46
N GLY A 466 -24.30 -3.46 9.12
CA GLY A 466 -24.22 -4.08 10.45
C GLY A 466 -24.87 -3.19 11.51
N THR A 467 -24.21 -2.07 11.84
CA THR A 467 -24.74 -1.05 12.75
C THR A 467 -24.90 0.28 12.04
N LEU A 468 -26.03 0.97 12.22
CA LEU A 468 -26.23 2.33 11.72
C LEU A 468 -26.12 3.31 12.89
N GLU A 469 -25.12 4.21 12.87
CA GLU A 469 -24.80 5.02 14.04
C GLU A 469 -24.51 6.48 13.67
N PHE A 470 -25.35 7.38 14.18
CA PHE A 470 -25.24 8.83 14.01
C PHE A 470 -25.21 9.50 15.38
N GLU A 471 -24.04 10.01 15.76
CA GLU A 471 -23.86 10.65 17.07
C GLU A 471 -23.21 12.02 16.98
N ARG A 472 -23.68 12.97 17.80
CA ARG A 472 -23.03 14.29 17.93
C ARG A 472 -22.84 15.01 16.59
N ASN A 473 -23.81 14.94 15.69
CA ASN A 473 -23.84 15.73 14.46
C ASN A 473 -24.86 16.87 14.64
N PRO A 474 -24.46 18.03 15.20
CA PRO A 474 -25.39 19.06 15.68
C PRO A 474 -26.18 19.76 14.57
N ALA A 475 -25.73 19.69 13.31
CA ALA A 475 -26.43 20.25 12.14
C ALA A 475 -27.30 19.23 11.39
N LEU A 476 -27.33 17.97 11.82
CA LEU A 476 -28.00 16.88 11.10
C LEU A 476 -29.52 17.01 11.23
N GLU A 477 -30.21 17.25 10.12
CA GLU A 477 -31.67 17.45 10.10
C GLU A 477 -32.43 16.15 9.85
N ALA A 478 -31.88 15.25 9.04
CA ALA A 478 -32.46 13.95 8.68
C ALA A 478 -31.39 12.86 8.69
N ALA A 479 -31.68 11.71 9.31
CA ALA A 479 -30.74 10.59 9.45
C ALA A 479 -31.25 9.26 8.85
N GLY A 480 -32.37 9.30 8.13
CA GLY A 480 -33.03 8.11 7.60
C GLY A 480 -32.88 7.88 6.10
N GLU A 481 -32.12 8.71 5.37
CA GLU A 481 -32.15 8.85 3.91
C GLU A 481 -31.48 7.69 3.16
N PHE A 482 -31.87 6.45 3.48
CA PHE A 482 -31.41 5.18 2.93
C PHE A 482 -32.61 4.36 2.39
N PRO A 483 -33.23 4.77 1.29
CA PRO A 483 -34.53 4.25 0.85
C PRO A 483 -34.53 2.74 0.53
N LYS A 484 -33.37 2.13 0.25
CA LYS A 484 -33.23 0.70 -0.05
C LYS A 484 -32.77 -0.14 1.16
N LEU A 485 -32.48 0.49 2.30
CA LEU A 485 -31.93 -0.20 3.46
C LEU A 485 -33.01 -1.10 4.08
N ALA A 486 -32.82 -2.42 3.94
CA ALA A 486 -33.76 -3.42 4.45
C ALA A 486 -33.15 -4.27 5.58
N ARG A 487 -31.81 -4.34 5.66
CA ARG A 487 -31.12 -5.23 6.59
C ARG A 487 -30.16 -4.46 7.49
N VAL A 488 -30.49 -4.40 8.78
CA VAL A 488 -29.60 -3.92 9.85
C VAL A 488 -29.33 -5.08 10.80
N THR A 489 -28.13 -5.65 10.79
CA THR A 489 -27.89 -6.93 11.50
C THR A 489 -27.64 -6.77 13.00
N SER A 490 -27.09 -5.64 13.44
CA SER A 490 -26.73 -5.39 14.84
C SER A 490 -27.63 -4.36 15.50
N GLY A 491 -27.79 -3.16 14.94
CA GLY A 491 -28.62 -2.13 15.57
C GLY A 491 -28.50 -0.75 14.96
N MET A 492 -29.28 0.17 15.51
CA MET A 492 -29.34 1.57 15.10
C MET A 492 -29.19 2.48 16.32
N ARG A 493 -28.34 3.51 16.22
CA ARG A 493 -28.08 4.51 17.26
C ARG A 493 -28.19 5.92 16.67
N PHE A 494 -29.10 6.73 17.22
CA PHE A 494 -29.25 8.14 16.91
C PHE A 494 -29.14 8.93 18.21
N ASN A 495 -27.97 9.53 18.46
CA ASN A 495 -27.69 10.15 19.75
C ASN A 495 -27.13 11.56 19.64
N ALA A 496 -27.62 12.49 20.46
CA ALA A 496 -27.05 13.83 20.58
C ALA A 496 -27.00 14.62 19.24
N ASN A 497 -28.02 14.48 18.39
CA ASN A 497 -28.17 15.27 17.17
C ASN A 497 -29.17 16.40 17.42
N ALA A 498 -28.65 17.60 17.68
CA ALA A 498 -29.41 18.71 18.25
C ALA A 498 -30.61 19.20 17.41
N VAL A 499 -30.53 19.07 16.08
CA VAL A 499 -31.54 19.56 15.13
C VAL A 499 -32.21 18.44 14.32
N LEU A 500 -32.00 17.18 14.70
CA LEU A 500 -32.58 16.03 14.02
C LEU A 500 -34.11 16.05 14.17
N LYS A 501 -34.82 16.05 13.04
CA LYS A 501 -36.29 16.16 12.98
C LYS A 501 -36.96 14.88 12.50
N ASP A 502 -36.29 14.14 11.62
CA ASP A 502 -36.86 12.94 11.01
C ASP A 502 -35.84 11.82 10.78
N LEU A 503 -36.39 10.61 10.67
CA LEU A 503 -35.70 9.37 10.37
C LEU A 503 -36.28 8.73 9.10
N TRP A 504 -36.87 9.57 8.23
CA TRP A 504 -37.59 9.10 7.05
C TRP A 504 -36.65 8.43 6.05
N GLY A 505 -37.07 7.27 5.53
CA GLY A 505 -36.32 6.47 4.57
C GLY A 505 -35.86 5.10 5.11
N LEU A 506 -35.95 4.86 6.42
CA LEU A 506 -35.66 3.56 7.07
C LEU A 506 -36.81 2.54 7.00
N GLN A 507 -37.82 2.81 6.17
CA GLN A 507 -39.12 2.12 6.15
C GLN A 507 -39.03 0.63 5.82
N ASN A 508 -37.95 0.21 5.18
CA ASN A 508 -37.76 -1.18 4.77
C ASN A 508 -37.11 -2.03 5.86
N VAL A 509 -36.64 -1.43 6.96
CA VAL A 509 -36.07 -2.16 8.09
C VAL A 509 -37.20 -2.76 8.93
N GLN A 510 -37.33 -4.08 8.88
CA GLN A 510 -38.35 -4.82 9.63
C GLN A 510 -37.84 -5.39 10.96
N HIS A 511 -36.53 -5.66 11.05
CA HIS A 511 -35.91 -6.29 12.20
C HIS A 511 -34.57 -5.62 12.47
N SER A 512 -34.25 -5.39 13.73
CA SER A 512 -32.93 -4.91 14.16
C SER A 512 -32.59 -5.45 15.55
N GLY A 513 -31.32 -5.45 15.93
CA GLY A 513 -30.94 -5.87 17.28
C GLY A 513 -31.32 -4.81 18.30
N PHE A 514 -30.66 -3.66 18.30
CA PHE A 514 -31.05 -2.54 19.17
C PHE A 514 -31.50 -1.31 18.38
N LEU A 515 -32.40 -0.53 18.96
CA LEU A 515 -32.72 0.83 18.52
C LEU A 515 -32.52 1.77 19.71
N PHE A 516 -31.50 2.61 19.63
CA PHE A 516 -31.22 3.66 20.61
C PHE A 516 -31.48 5.01 19.99
N ILE A 517 -32.40 5.79 20.57
CA ILE A 517 -32.70 7.17 20.18
C ILE A 517 -32.60 8.02 21.43
N GLY A 518 -31.53 8.80 21.53
CA GLY A 518 -31.16 9.52 22.73
C GLY A 518 -30.83 10.99 22.46
N ASN A 519 -31.21 11.91 23.35
CA ASN A 519 -30.69 13.28 23.33
C ASN A 519 -30.90 14.02 21.98
N ASN A 520 -32.04 13.80 21.31
CA ASN A 520 -32.39 14.50 20.07
C ASN A 520 -33.57 15.46 20.36
N PRO A 521 -33.32 16.68 20.87
CA PRO A 521 -34.36 17.54 21.44
C PRO A 521 -35.39 18.03 20.42
N GLN A 522 -35.08 18.04 19.13
CA GLN A 522 -36.01 18.45 18.05
C GLN A 522 -36.74 17.29 17.38
N LEU A 523 -36.43 16.04 17.74
CA LEU A 523 -37.05 14.86 17.15
C LEU A 523 -38.46 14.71 17.72
N SER A 524 -39.48 15.07 16.93
CA SER A 524 -40.87 15.03 17.38
C SER A 524 -41.58 13.70 17.08
N ARG A 525 -41.05 12.93 16.13
CA ARG A 525 -41.66 11.71 15.59
C ARG A 525 -40.61 10.70 15.19
N LEU A 526 -40.99 9.43 15.11
CA LEU A 526 -40.12 8.31 14.73
C LEU A 526 -40.44 7.82 13.30
N MET A 527 -40.89 8.73 12.44
CA MET A 527 -41.22 8.46 11.04
C MET A 527 -40.08 7.73 10.35
N GLY A 528 -40.38 6.58 9.73
CA GLY A 528 -39.39 5.69 9.14
C GLY A 528 -39.32 4.30 9.78
N PHE A 529 -39.90 4.10 10.96
CA PHE A 529 -39.98 2.78 11.61
C PHE A 529 -41.35 2.12 11.51
N ASP A 530 -42.20 2.57 10.60
CA ASP A 530 -43.59 2.13 10.46
C ASP A 530 -43.75 0.64 10.13
N ARG A 531 -42.67 -0.04 9.73
CA ARG A 531 -42.63 -1.48 9.41
C ARG A 531 -41.77 -2.31 10.37
N LEU A 532 -41.25 -1.71 11.43
CA LEU A 532 -40.42 -2.40 12.40
C LEU A 532 -41.26 -3.38 13.22
N LEU A 533 -40.93 -4.67 13.15
CA LEU A 533 -41.70 -5.76 13.76
C LEU A 533 -41.08 -6.25 15.07
N SER A 534 -39.75 -6.30 15.16
CA SER A 534 -39.09 -6.71 16.40
C SER A 534 -37.72 -6.08 16.63
N LEU A 535 -37.40 -5.99 17.92
CA LEU A 535 -36.12 -5.53 18.45
C LEU A 535 -35.68 -6.44 19.59
N LYS A 536 -34.38 -6.49 19.88
CA LYS A 536 -33.90 -6.95 21.18
C LYS A 536 -34.02 -5.82 22.20
N VAL A 537 -33.47 -4.65 21.90
CA VAL A 537 -33.46 -3.52 22.84
C VAL A 537 -34.05 -2.28 22.17
N LEU A 538 -35.04 -1.67 22.82
CA LEU A 538 -35.55 -0.35 22.45
C LEU A 538 -35.23 0.64 23.58
N THR A 539 -34.43 1.65 23.27
CA THR A 539 -34.10 2.73 24.20
C THR A 539 -34.49 4.08 23.60
N LEU A 540 -35.44 4.76 24.23
CA LEU A 540 -35.88 6.10 23.89
C LEU A 540 -35.64 7.02 25.09
N GLU A 541 -34.62 7.87 25.00
CA GLU A 541 -34.19 8.70 26.12
C GLU A 541 -34.03 10.18 25.75
N ASN A 542 -34.53 11.08 26.59
CA ASN A 542 -34.22 12.52 26.48
C ASN A 542 -34.51 13.11 25.08
N ASN A 543 -35.62 12.71 24.46
CA ASN A 543 -36.10 13.30 23.20
C ASN A 543 -37.23 14.29 23.52
N ALA A 544 -36.84 15.51 23.91
CA ALA A 544 -37.76 16.48 24.49
C ALA A 544 -38.99 16.78 23.61
N SER A 545 -38.88 16.76 22.28
CA SER A 545 -40.02 17.06 21.37
C SER A 545 -40.90 15.85 21.03
N LEU A 546 -40.52 14.63 21.41
CA LEU A 546 -41.24 13.41 21.05
C LEU A 546 -42.57 13.32 21.79
N THR A 547 -43.69 13.24 21.05
CA THR A 547 -45.05 13.27 21.64
C THR A 547 -45.71 11.91 21.78
N ASP A 548 -45.37 10.96 20.91
CA ASP A 548 -45.95 9.63 20.88
C ASP A 548 -45.03 8.65 20.15
N LEU A 549 -45.29 7.35 20.29
CA LEU A 549 -44.56 6.29 19.59
C LEU A 549 -45.43 5.58 18.54
N SER A 550 -46.42 6.28 17.97
CA SER A 550 -47.35 5.68 17.00
C SER A 550 -46.67 5.20 15.71
N ASP A 551 -45.53 5.78 15.35
CA ASP A 551 -44.70 5.32 14.22
C ASP A 551 -44.04 3.95 14.49
N LEU A 552 -44.17 3.39 15.70
CA LEU A 552 -43.80 2.01 16.07
C LEU A 552 -45.02 1.09 16.26
N ALA A 553 -46.18 1.45 15.71
CA ALA A 553 -47.44 0.72 15.95
C ALA A 553 -47.44 -0.76 15.51
N LEU A 554 -46.54 -1.17 14.59
CA LEU A 554 -46.39 -2.56 14.14
C LEU A 554 -45.38 -3.38 14.95
N LEU A 555 -44.71 -2.79 15.95
CA LEU A 555 -43.72 -3.48 16.77
C LEU A 555 -44.40 -4.56 17.63
N GLN A 556 -44.05 -5.82 17.41
CA GLN A 556 -44.66 -7.01 18.02
C GLN A 556 -43.89 -7.52 19.24
N SER A 557 -42.56 -7.45 19.22
CA SER A 557 -41.73 -7.98 20.29
C SER A 557 -40.48 -7.15 20.55
N VAL A 558 -40.17 -7.01 21.85
CA VAL A 558 -38.94 -6.41 22.36
C VAL A 558 -38.40 -7.31 23.48
N GLU A 559 -37.08 -7.46 23.65
CA GLU A 559 -36.54 -8.12 24.85
C GLU A 559 -36.44 -7.12 26.02
N GLU A 560 -35.88 -5.93 25.77
CA GLU A 560 -35.71 -4.85 26.73
C GLU A 560 -36.27 -3.53 26.22
N LEU A 561 -37.23 -2.94 26.96
CA LEU A 561 -37.87 -1.67 26.67
C LEU A 561 -37.47 -0.62 27.71
N TYR A 562 -36.86 0.47 27.24
CA TYR A 562 -36.49 1.64 28.04
C TYR A 562 -37.10 2.91 27.42
N VAL A 563 -38.02 3.55 28.14
CA VAL A 563 -38.60 4.84 27.77
C VAL A 563 -38.36 5.81 28.92
N LEU A 564 -37.36 6.68 28.76
CA LEU A 564 -36.76 7.44 29.86
C LEU A 564 -36.76 8.93 29.55
N SER A 565 -37.16 9.79 30.48
CA SER A 565 -36.86 11.22 30.40
C SER A 565 -37.38 11.93 29.13
N ASN A 566 -38.47 11.46 28.51
CA ASN A 566 -39.07 12.12 27.34
C ASN A 566 -40.13 13.13 27.83
N GLU A 567 -39.71 14.39 27.97
CA GLU A 567 -40.48 15.45 28.64
C GLU A 567 -41.89 15.65 28.07
N ASN A 568 -42.04 15.61 26.74
CA ASN A 568 -43.32 15.86 26.08
C ASN A 568 -44.06 14.61 25.59
N LEU A 569 -43.63 13.41 26.01
CA LEU A 569 -44.27 12.16 25.60
C LEU A 569 -45.65 12.04 26.26
N LEU A 570 -46.70 11.91 25.44
CA LEU A 570 -48.10 11.84 25.89
C LEU A 570 -48.68 10.44 25.76
N ARG A 571 -48.20 9.63 24.80
CA ARG A 571 -48.75 8.30 24.49
C ARG A 571 -47.66 7.32 24.10
N LEU A 572 -47.89 6.04 24.39
CA LEU A 572 -47.01 4.95 23.94
C LEU A 572 -47.48 4.36 22.61
N ASP A 573 -48.79 4.19 22.38
CA ASP A 573 -49.38 3.72 21.10
C ASP A 573 -48.74 2.44 20.47
N LEU A 574 -48.06 1.63 21.27
CA LEU A 574 -47.46 0.34 20.90
C LEU A 574 -48.52 -0.77 20.86
N ASN A 575 -49.49 -0.62 19.96
CA ASN A 575 -50.72 -1.42 19.94
C ASN A 575 -50.50 -2.88 19.54
N ALA A 576 -49.55 -3.15 18.64
CA ALA A 576 -49.19 -4.50 18.22
C ALA A 576 -48.21 -5.21 19.17
N LEU A 577 -47.69 -4.52 20.21
CA LEU A 577 -46.68 -5.11 21.09
C LEU A 577 -47.31 -6.22 21.93
N GLU A 578 -46.80 -7.43 21.76
CA GLU A 578 -47.28 -8.65 22.42
C GLU A 578 -46.35 -9.10 23.55
N SER A 579 -45.04 -8.83 23.47
CA SER A 579 -44.06 -9.34 24.43
C SER A 579 -42.92 -8.38 24.74
N VAL A 580 -42.55 -8.34 26.04
CA VAL A 580 -41.36 -7.68 26.59
C VAL A 580 -40.66 -8.66 27.53
N THR A 581 -39.71 -9.45 27.00
CA THR A 581 -39.29 -10.70 27.66
C THR A 581 -38.29 -10.55 28.79
N SER A 582 -37.63 -9.41 28.94
CA SER A 582 -36.56 -9.21 29.94
C SER A 582 -36.81 -7.97 30.81
N ILE A 583 -36.73 -6.76 30.24
CA ILE A 583 -36.78 -5.51 31.00
C ILE A 583 -37.88 -4.60 30.46
N PHE A 584 -38.70 -4.06 31.36
CA PHE A 584 -39.71 -3.04 31.05
C PHE A 584 -39.49 -1.85 31.98
N THR A 585 -38.97 -0.75 31.45
CA THR A 585 -38.71 0.47 32.20
C THR A 585 -39.33 1.66 31.48
N VAL A 586 -40.30 2.30 32.11
CA VAL A 586 -40.94 3.53 31.63
C VAL A 586 -40.89 4.54 32.76
N THR A 587 -39.88 5.39 32.77
CA THR A 587 -39.61 6.28 33.90
C THR A 587 -39.28 7.70 33.51
N GLU A 588 -39.59 8.64 34.42
CA GLU A 588 -39.28 10.06 34.27
C GLU A 588 -39.87 10.70 33.00
N ASN A 589 -41.06 10.27 32.55
CA ASN A 589 -41.78 10.89 31.43
C ASN A 589 -42.94 11.74 32.00
N PRO A 590 -42.70 13.01 32.39
CA PRO A 590 -43.58 13.78 33.26
C PRO A 590 -44.95 14.11 32.66
N ARG A 591 -45.14 13.97 31.34
CA ARG A 591 -46.43 14.16 30.65
C ARG A 591 -47.10 12.87 30.20
N LEU A 592 -46.48 11.73 30.40
CA LEU A 592 -47.05 10.43 30.03
C LEU A 592 -47.95 9.95 31.17
N PRO A 593 -49.26 9.74 30.95
CA PRO A 593 -50.13 9.18 31.99
C PRO A 593 -49.64 7.80 32.44
N THR A 594 -49.45 7.64 33.76
CA THR A 594 -48.94 6.41 34.39
C THR A 594 -49.80 5.20 34.05
N CYS A 595 -51.12 5.39 33.93
CA CYS A 595 -52.04 4.32 33.58
C CYS A 595 -51.84 3.78 32.15
N LEU A 596 -51.29 4.55 31.20
CA LEU A 596 -50.97 4.04 29.85
C LEU A 596 -49.79 3.06 29.93
N ALA A 597 -48.76 3.39 30.69
CA ALA A 597 -47.61 2.52 30.91
C ALA A 597 -48.02 1.23 31.67
N VAL A 598 -48.85 1.35 32.70
CA VAL A 598 -49.38 0.20 33.46
C VAL A 598 -50.28 -0.67 32.59
N SER A 599 -51.14 -0.07 31.76
CA SER A 599 -52.02 -0.81 30.84
C SER A 599 -51.22 -1.57 29.79
N LEU A 600 -50.20 -0.95 29.21
CA LEU A 600 -49.29 -1.63 28.29
C LEU A 600 -48.59 -2.81 28.98
N ALA A 601 -47.99 -2.58 30.15
CA ALA A 601 -47.33 -3.62 30.93
C ALA A 601 -48.26 -4.81 31.25
N ALA A 602 -49.52 -4.54 31.62
CA ALA A 602 -50.50 -5.58 31.91
C ALA A 602 -50.95 -6.37 30.66
N ARG A 603 -50.85 -5.78 29.46
CA ARG A 603 -51.24 -6.41 28.19
C ARG A 603 -50.13 -7.28 27.61
N VAL A 604 -48.88 -6.86 27.73
CA VAL A 604 -47.74 -7.57 27.12
C VAL A 604 -47.28 -8.76 27.98
N ASN A 605 -46.80 -9.81 27.33
CA ASN A 605 -46.17 -10.93 28.00
C ASN A 605 -44.80 -10.49 28.55
N MET A 606 -44.71 -10.32 29.88
CA MET A 606 -43.49 -9.87 30.55
C MET A 606 -42.72 -11.01 31.20
N GLY A 607 -41.39 -11.02 31.05
CA GLY A 607 -40.51 -11.95 31.78
C GLY A 607 -40.06 -11.46 33.16
N GLY A 608 -40.36 -10.21 33.52
CA GLY A 608 -39.97 -9.58 34.79
C GLY A 608 -41.00 -8.54 35.28
N ALA A 609 -40.77 -7.99 36.47
CA ALA A 609 -41.62 -6.92 37.01
C ALA A 609 -41.28 -5.58 36.33
N PRO A 610 -42.29 -4.79 35.89
CA PRO A 610 -42.04 -3.52 35.24
C PRO A 610 -41.61 -2.43 36.23
N GLU A 611 -40.67 -1.56 35.82
CA GLU A 611 -40.30 -0.35 36.53
C GLU A 611 -41.04 0.85 35.92
N ILE A 612 -42.03 1.38 36.64
CA ILE A 612 -42.84 2.52 36.21
C ILE A 612 -42.86 3.56 37.34
N ARG A 613 -42.22 4.72 37.13
CA ARG A 613 -42.13 5.82 38.12
C ARG A 613 -41.81 7.15 37.46
N GLY A 614 -42.08 8.27 38.13
CA GLY A 614 -41.76 9.61 37.57
C GLY A 614 -42.59 10.00 36.34
N ASN A 615 -43.72 9.31 36.11
CA ASN A 615 -44.69 9.62 35.05
C ASN A 615 -45.88 10.41 35.62
N ASP A 616 -46.77 10.94 34.78
CA ASP A 616 -47.94 11.71 35.22
C ASP A 616 -48.96 10.79 35.93
N SER A 617 -49.13 10.96 37.23
CA SER A 617 -50.11 10.20 38.03
C SER A 617 -51.45 10.91 38.18
N SER A 618 -51.56 12.14 37.67
CA SER A 618 -52.74 13.00 37.82
C SER A 618 -53.71 12.93 36.63
N THR A 619 -53.19 12.69 35.43
CA THR A 619 -54.01 12.60 34.21
C THR A 619 -54.70 11.23 34.11
N PRO A 620 -56.03 11.17 33.95
CA PRO A 620 -56.75 9.92 33.72
C PRO A 620 -56.45 9.35 32.33
N CYS A 621 -56.50 8.03 32.20
CA CYS A 621 -56.50 7.36 30.91
C CYS A 621 -57.95 7.13 30.48
N ASP A 622 -58.38 7.81 29.42
CA ASP A 622 -59.66 7.54 28.74
C ASP A 622 -59.54 6.36 27.76
#